data_AF-A0A1I8C7X0-F1
#
_entry.id   AF-A0A1I8C7X0-F1
#
_cell.length_a   1.000
_cell.length_b   1.000
_cell.length_c   1.000
_cell.angle_alpha   90.00
_cell.angle_beta   90.00
_cell.angle_gamma   90.00
#
_symmetry.space_group_name_H-M   'P 1'
#
loop_
_entity.id
_entity.type
_entity.pdbx_description
1 polymer ?
#
loop_
_entity_poly.entity_id
_entity_poly.type
_entity_poly.pdbx_seq_one_letter_code
_entity_poly.pdbx_strand_id
1 'polypeptide(L)'
;MATRLITPNFNYFVDNDVFTDAQLCFTDGSKIKVSRIILCGYSDYFMELFLQNIEETIFPISNMTLTDFKVFYDYILLGDKFVINANNFLSILNVQKVFNISGIENLISNWITKDENYLYQGIVFESTSDTKLEFCRKMSRILIDKEFMKLCKINAFDSFDISSFMELFDQKFIQSKDQDDVLEVITRWIEYDFKNRSCYWIELIQKLNYEKVSKSFLTDYMEKNPKVYESPQLTKFLVSKLSEKIKNETVSSAIIKENIVVIDKKSDAMDNFTEELIKKIRTLLNDKFSLEQIKKEYFNCDENIGRTYQTLKHKK
;
A
#
# COMPACT_ATOMS: atom_id res chain seq x y z
N MET A 1 -4.47 16.70 34.92
CA MET A 1 -5.82 16.16 34.69
C MET A 1 -6.82 17.28 34.86
N ALA A 2 -7.34 17.84 33.77
CA ALA A 2 -8.47 18.76 33.85
C ALA A 2 -9.74 17.92 34.06
N THR A 3 -10.49 18.20 35.12
CA THR A 3 -11.79 17.58 35.38
C THR A 3 -12.73 17.92 34.23
N ARG A 4 -13.16 16.92 33.45
CA ARG A 4 -14.15 17.13 32.38
C ARG A 4 -15.44 17.62 33.02
N LEU A 5 -15.92 18.79 32.61
CA LEU A 5 -17.23 19.31 33.01
C LEU A 5 -18.31 18.43 32.34
N ILE A 6 -18.78 17.41 33.05
CA ILE A 6 -19.93 16.61 32.64
C ILE A 6 -21.15 17.25 33.29
N THR A 7 -21.93 18.05 32.54
CA THR A 7 -23.22 18.54 33.04
C THR A 7 -24.26 17.42 32.84
N PRO A 8 -24.94 16.96 33.90
CA PRO A 8 -25.80 15.77 33.84
C PRO A 8 -27.07 15.89 32.97
N ASN A 9 -27.24 16.99 32.22
CA ASN A 9 -28.34 17.21 31.27
C ASN A 9 -27.87 17.88 29.96
N PHE A 10 -26.60 17.68 29.58
CA PHE A 10 -26.02 18.40 28.44
C PHE A 10 -26.86 18.23 27.15
N ASN A 11 -27.31 17.01 26.83
CA ASN A 11 -28.11 16.73 25.63
C ASN A 11 -29.40 17.58 25.57
N TYR A 12 -30.06 17.79 26.71
CA TYR A 12 -31.24 18.66 26.76
C TYR A 12 -30.89 20.10 26.37
N PHE A 13 -29.75 20.63 26.81
CA PHE A 13 -29.34 21.98 26.44
C PHE A 13 -29.00 22.11 24.96
N VAL A 14 -28.39 21.09 24.36
CA VAL A 14 -28.10 21.05 22.92
C VAL A 14 -29.37 20.98 22.10
N ASP A 15 -30.25 20.03 22.41
CA ASP A 15 -31.47 19.79 21.64
C ASP A 15 -32.45 20.99 21.68
N ASN A 16 -32.30 21.86 22.69
CA ASN A 16 -33.14 23.04 22.89
C ASN A 16 -32.40 24.37 22.65
N ASP A 17 -31.19 24.36 22.06
CA ASP A 17 -30.36 25.55 21.81
C ASP A 17 -30.14 26.43 23.08
N VAL A 18 -30.11 25.82 24.26
CA VAL A 18 -29.97 26.53 25.54
C VAL A 18 -28.49 26.80 25.80
N PHE A 19 -28.15 28.04 26.17
CA PHE A 19 -26.77 28.49 26.42
C PHE A 19 -25.83 28.45 25.21
N THR A 20 -26.38 28.40 23.99
CA THR A 20 -25.60 28.61 22.76
C THR A 20 -25.39 30.11 22.52
N ASP A 21 -24.16 30.54 22.32
CA ASP A 21 -23.78 31.94 22.12
C ASP A 21 -22.92 32.17 20.85
N ALA A 22 -22.78 31.13 20.02
CA ALA A 22 -22.17 31.20 18.70
C ALA A 22 -22.84 30.24 17.71
N GLN A 23 -22.70 30.52 16.42
CA GLN A 23 -23.11 29.66 15.32
C GLN A 23 -21.92 29.38 14.41
N LEU A 24 -21.60 28.11 14.20
CA LEU A 24 -20.59 27.68 13.23
C LEU A 24 -21.26 27.48 11.86
N CYS A 25 -20.61 27.95 10.80
CA CYS A 25 -21.06 27.83 9.41
C CYS A 25 -20.02 27.05 8.61
N PHE A 26 -20.39 25.91 8.03
CA PHE A 26 -19.48 25.04 7.28
C PHE A 26 -19.52 25.34 5.78
N THR A 27 -18.55 24.80 5.04
CA THR A 27 -18.37 25.06 3.59
C THR A 27 -19.54 24.62 2.73
N ASP A 28 -20.29 23.61 3.16
CA ASP A 28 -21.50 23.13 2.50
C ASP A 28 -22.76 23.97 2.83
N GLY A 29 -22.58 25.07 3.56
CA GLY A 29 -23.65 25.97 4.00
C GLY A 29 -24.42 25.48 5.22
N SER A 30 -24.10 24.30 5.75
CA SER A 30 -24.69 23.77 6.97
C SER A 30 -24.25 24.58 8.20
N LYS A 31 -25.08 24.57 9.25
CA LYS A 31 -24.91 25.42 10.42
C LYS A 31 -25.24 24.67 11.70
N ILE A 32 -24.57 25.03 12.79
CA ILE A 32 -24.86 24.51 14.13
C ILE A 32 -24.62 25.60 15.18
N LYS A 33 -25.53 25.71 16.15
CA LYS A 33 -25.35 26.58 17.30
C LYS A 33 -24.56 25.85 18.37
N VAL A 34 -23.66 26.57 19.03
CA VAL A 34 -22.71 26.01 20.01
C VAL A 34 -22.51 26.98 21.16
N SER A 35 -21.96 26.46 22.26
CA SER A 35 -21.49 27.26 23.38
C SER A 35 -19.99 27.46 23.26
N ARG A 36 -19.54 28.71 23.16
CA ARG A 36 -18.12 29.08 23.00
C ARG A 36 -17.27 28.54 24.14
N ILE A 37 -17.71 28.74 25.38
CA ILE A 37 -16.96 28.32 26.58
C ILE A 37 -16.71 26.80 26.61
N ILE A 38 -17.68 26.02 26.13
CA ILE A 38 -17.54 24.57 26.08
C ILE A 38 -16.49 24.18 25.04
N LEU A 39 -16.57 24.71 23.82
CA LEU A 39 -15.59 24.36 22.79
C LEU A 39 -14.17 24.82 23.15
N CYS A 40 -14.01 26.01 23.74
CA CYS A 40 -12.72 26.50 24.27
C CYS A 40 -12.13 25.53 25.31
N GLY A 41 -12.97 24.95 26.17
CA GLY A 41 -12.52 24.02 27.20
C GLY A 41 -11.92 22.71 26.67
N TYR A 42 -12.17 22.37 25.41
CA TYR A 42 -11.69 21.14 24.78
C TYR A 42 -10.69 21.36 23.65
N SER A 43 -10.58 22.58 23.10
CA SER A 43 -9.71 22.85 21.96
C SER A 43 -9.13 24.26 21.97
N ASP A 44 -7.80 24.32 21.89
CA ASP A 44 -7.07 25.58 21.72
C ASP A 44 -7.45 26.30 20.41
N TYR A 45 -7.82 25.55 19.36
CA TYR A 45 -8.32 26.12 18.11
C TYR A 45 -9.56 27.01 18.34
N PHE A 46 -10.55 26.51 19.09
CA PHE A 46 -11.76 27.28 19.38
C PHE A 46 -11.50 28.42 20.36
N MET A 47 -10.58 28.23 21.31
CA MET A 47 -10.13 29.31 22.19
C MET A 47 -9.52 30.46 21.39
N GLU A 48 -8.60 30.17 20.48
CA GLU A 48 -7.98 31.18 19.60
C GLU A 48 -9.02 31.84 18.69
N LEU A 49 -9.88 31.05 18.04
CA LEU A 49 -10.93 31.56 17.14
C LEU A 49 -11.86 32.56 17.82
N PHE A 50 -12.35 32.25 19.01
CA PHE A 50 -13.32 33.11 19.70
C PHE A 50 -12.66 34.29 20.41
N LEU A 51 -11.41 34.17 20.89
CA LEU A 51 -10.70 35.29 21.49
C LEU A 51 -10.27 36.33 20.46
N GLN A 52 -9.99 35.94 19.22
CA GLN A 52 -9.67 36.89 18.15
C GLN A 52 -10.91 37.67 17.67
N ASN A 53 -12.12 37.15 17.92
CA ASN A 53 -13.37 37.60 17.31
C ASN A 53 -14.49 37.69 18.36
N ILE A 54 -14.23 38.39 19.47
CA ILE A 54 -15.08 38.38 20.69
C ILE A 54 -16.51 38.88 20.43
N GLU A 55 -16.66 39.87 19.56
CA GLU A 55 -17.94 40.51 19.23
C GLU A 55 -18.74 39.72 18.19
N GLU A 56 -18.10 38.76 17.50
CA GLU A 56 -18.77 37.95 16.48
C GLU A 56 -19.60 36.83 17.11
N THR A 57 -20.68 36.48 16.41
CA THR A 57 -21.58 35.38 16.82
C THR A 57 -21.72 34.31 15.73
N ILE A 58 -21.15 34.53 14.55
CA ILE A 58 -21.22 33.62 13.40
C ILE A 58 -19.81 33.39 12.89
N PHE A 59 -19.37 32.13 12.90
CA PHE A 59 -17.99 31.76 12.60
C PHE A 59 -17.91 30.78 11.42
N PRO A 60 -17.20 31.12 10.33
CA PRO A 60 -16.98 30.20 9.23
C PRO A 60 -15.93 29.12 9.60
N ILE A 61 -16.26 27.85 9.36
CA ILE A 61 -15.36 26.71 9.54
C ILE A 61 -15.10 26.09 8.16
N SER A 62 -13.92 26.37 7.61
CA SER A 62 -13.56 26.02 6.23
C SER A 62 -12.89 24.66 6.07
N ASN A 63 -12.34 24.11 7.15
CA ASN A 63 -11.48 22.93 7.17
C ASN A 63 -12.13 21.69 7.81
N MET A 64 -13.45 21.72 8.02
CA MET A 64 -14.20 20.64 8.64
C MET A 64 -15.59 20.55 8.00
N THR A 65 -16.20 19.36 8.01
CA THR A 65 -17.62 19.19 7.67
C THR A 65 -18.47 19.20 8.94
N LEU A 66 -19.77 19.53 8.83
CA LEU A 66 -20.67 19.41 9.99
C LEU A 66 -20.75 17.97 10.51
N THR A 67 -20.69 16.98 9.63
CA THR A 67 -20.68 15.56 10.02
C THR A 67 -19.50 15.22 10.92
N ASP A 68 -18.29 15.63 10.52
CA ASP A 68 -17.09 15.37 11.31
C ASP A 68 -17.12 16.16 12.63
N PHE A 69 -17.57 17.42 12.58
CA PHE A 69 -17.72 18.24 13.78
C PHE A 69 -18.72 17.64 14.76
N LYS A 70 -19.83 17.06 14.30
CA LYS A 70 -20.80 16.40 15.19
C LYS A 70 -20.19 15.25 15.98
N VAL A 71 -19.24 14.51 15.40
CA VAL A 71 -18.53 13.45 16.13
C VAL A 71 -17.64 14.03 17.23
N PHE A 72 -16.97 15.17 16.99
CA PHE A 72 -16.28 15.90 18.05
C PHE A 72 -17.23 16.39 19.13
N TYR A 73 -18.39 16.89 18.71
CA TYR A 73 -19.40 17.37 19.64
C TYR A 73 -19.92 16.22 20.51
N ASP A 74 -20.27 15.08 19.92
CA ASP A 74 -20.65 13.86 20.63
C ASP A 74 -19.57 13.39 21.62
N TYR A 75 -18.28 13.54 21.28
CA TYR A 75 -17.19 13.27 22.22
C TYR A 75 -17.23 14.18 23.45
N ILE A 76 -17.53 15.46 23.29
CA ILE A 76 -17.76 16.38 24.42
C ILE A 76 -18.99 15.97 25.22
N LEU A 77 -20.10 15.67 24.54
CA LEU A 77 -21.40 15.35 25.16
C LEU A 77 -21.36 14.06 25.98
N LEU A 78 -20.83 13.01 25.38
CA LEU A 78 -20.82 11.67 25.95
C LEU A 78 -19.68 11.50 26.96
N GLY A 79 -18.63 12.32 26.87
CA GLY A 79 -17.46 12.25 27.75
C GLY A 79 -16.89 10.83 27.77
N ASP A 80 -16.84 10.22 28.95
CA ASP A 80 -16.29 8.87 29.13
C ASP A 80 -17.15 7.76 28.49
N LYS A 81 -18.39 8.06 28.09
CA LYS A 81 -19.25 7.13 27.34
C LYS A 81 -18.99 7.16 25.84
N PHE A 82 -18.17 8.09 25.34
CA PHE A 82 -17.84 8.16 23.92
C PHE A 82 -16.99 6.96 23.50
N VAL A 83 -17.39 6.27 22.44
CA VAL A 83 -16.68 5.10 21.90
C VAL A 83 -16.45 5.26 20.40
N ILE A 84 -15.19 5.08 19.99
CA ILE A 84 -14.83 5.01 18.58
C ILE A 84 -15.29 3.67 18.00
N ASN A 85 -15.88 3.71 16.82
CA ASN A 85 -16.34 2.57 16.04
C ASN A 85 -16.14 2.84 14.54
N ALA A 86 -16.44 1.84 13.71
CA ALA A 86 -16.29 1.90 12.25
C ALA A 86 -16.96 3.12 11.60
N ASN A 87 -18.09 3.60 12.15
CA ASN A 87 -18.89 4.68 11.56
C ASN A 87 -18.34 6.07 11.88
N ASN A 88 -17.67 6.25 13.02
CA ASN A 88 -17.19 7.56 13.48
C ASN A 88 -15.66 7.70 13.42
N PHE A 89 -14.93 6.64 13.07
CA PHE A 89 -13.47 6.62 13.09
C PHE A 89 -12.82 7.62 12.12
N LEU A 90 -13.32 7.74 10.89
CA LEU A 90 -12.75 8.69 9.92
C LEU A 90 -13.01 10.13 10.36
N SER A 91 -14.21 10.41 10.88
CA SER A 91 -14.58 11.70 11.42
C SER A 91 -13.72 12.10 12.61
N ILE A 92 -13.49 11.19 13.57
CA ILE A 92 -12.63 11.50 14.74
C ILE A 92 -11.17 11.72 14.31
N LEU A 93 -10.71 11.03 13.26
CA LEU A 93 -9.38 11.24 12.71
C LEU A 93 -9.27 12.63 12.06
N ASN A 94 -10.28 13.06 11.29
CA ASN A 94 -10.33 14.41 10.72
C ASN A 94 -10.40 15.50 11.79
N VAL A 95 -11.24 15.30 12.81
CA VAL A 95 -11.31 16.16 14.01
C VAL A 95 -9.93 16.34 14.63
N GLN A 96 -9.19 15.24 14.82
CA GLN A 96 -7.88 15.31 15.45
C GLN A 96 -6.85 16.04 14.58
N LYS A 97 -6.92 15.92 13.25
CA LYS A 97 -6.04 16.67 12.33
C LYS A 97 -6.22 18.17 12.45
N VAL A 98 -7.45 18.62 12.64
CA VAL A 98 -7.80 20.05 12.63
C VAL A 98 -7.71 20.68 14.01
N PHE A 99 -8.33 20.07 15.01
CA PHE A 99 -8.51 20.67 16.33
C PHE A 99 -7.47 20.20 17.36
N ASN A 100 -6.70 19.15 17.06
CA ASN A 100 -5.62 18.62 17.91
C ASN A 100 -6.05 18.46 19.39
N ILE A 101 -7.11 17.70 19.62
CA ILE A 101 -7.77 17.62 20.92
C ILE A 101 -6.98 16.71 21.88
N SER A 102 -6.69 17.23 23.07
CA SER A 102 -6.09 16.42 24.13
C SER A 102 -7.06 15.31 24.58
N GLY A 103 -6.57 14.07 24.62
CA GLY A 103 -7.32 12.90 25.10
C GLY A 103 -7.98 12.05 24.01
N ILE A 104 -8.08 12.52 22.77
CA ILE A 104 -8.55 11.69 21.64
C ILE A 104 -7.46 10.70 21.19
N GLU A 105 -6.18 11.04 21.33
CA GLU A 105 -5.06 10.21 20.87
C GLU A 105 -5.06 8.79 21.45
N ASN A 106 -5.34 8.68 22.76
CA ASN A 106 -5.46 7.39 23.43
C ASN A 106 -6.67 6.60 22.93
N LEU A 107 -7.78 7.28 22.63
CA LEU A 107 -8.97 6.62 22.08
C LEU A 107 -8.68 6.06 20.69
N ILE A 108 -8.04 6.86 19.82
CA ILE A 108 -7.63 6.44 18.48
C ILE A 108 -6.66 5.25 18.60
N SER A 109 -5.62 5.36 19.43
CA SER A 109 -4.62 4.32 19.63
C SER A 109 -5.24 3.01 20.12
N ASN A 110 -6.11 3.08 21.13
CA ASN A 110 -6.81 1.91 21.67
C ASN A 110 -7.76 1.26 20.65
N TRP A 111 -8.30 2.04 19.71
CA TRP A 111 -9.19 1.50 18.70
C TRP A 111 -8.44 0.86 17.53
N ILE A 112 -7.41 1.53 16.98
CA ILE A 112 -6.66 1.01 15.82
C ILE A 112 -5.84 -0.24 16.14
N THR A 113 -5.47 -0.44 17.41
CA THR A 113 -4.67 -1.59 17.87
C THR A 113 -5.49 -2.86 18.08
N LYS A 114 -6.82 -2.78 18.00
CA LYS A 114 -7.68 -3.98 18.06
C LYS A 114 -7.53 -4.82 16.80
N ASP A 115 -7.40 -6.13 16.96
CA ASP A 115 -7.17 -7.05 15.85
C ASP A 115 -8.30 -6.99 14.80
N GLU A 116 -9.56 -6.74 15.19
CA GLU A 116 -10.66 -6.59 14.23
C GLU A 116 -10.57 -5.34 13.34
N ASN A 117 -9.75 -4.36 13.70
CA ASN A 117 -9.65 -3.06 13.00
C ASN A 117 -8.45 -2.97 12.06
N TYR A 118 -7.81 -4.10 11.71
CA TYR A 118 -6.66 -4.12 10.80
C TYR A 118 -6.96 -3.49 9.42
N LEU A 119 -8.22 -3.53 8.96
CA LEU A 119 -8.59 -2.98 7.65
C LEU A 119 -8.41 -1.46 7.55
N TYR A 120 -8.35 -0.75 8.69
CA TYR A 120 -8.20 0.70 8.73
C TYR A 120 -6.74 1.15 8.68
N GLN A 121 -5.76 0.26 8.82
CA GLN A 121 -4.36 0.68 8.93
C GLN A 121 -3.89 1.42 7.68
N GLY A 122 -4.26 0.95 6.49
CA GLY A 122 -3.91 1.63 5.24
C GLY A 122 -4.48 3.06 5.18
N ILE A 123 -5.75 3.22 5.55
CA ILE A 123 -6.42 4.52 5.60
C ILE A 123 -5.77 5.46 6.62
N VAL A 124 -5.40 4.94 7.80
CA VAL A 124 -4.70 5.72 8.82
C VAL A 124 -3.33 6.17 8.32
N PHE A 125 -2.58 5.26 7.69
CA PHE A 125 -1.24 5.56 7.19
C PHE A 125 -1.27 6.66 6.13
N GLU A 126 -2.16 6.54 5.15
CA GLU A 126 -2.31 7.51 4.06
C GLU A 126 -2.85 8.84 4.58
N SER A 127 -3.95 8.81 5.33
CA SER A 127 -4.62 10.06 5.70
C SER A 127 -3.86 10.89 6.74
N THR A 128 -2.79 10.36 7.35
CA THR A 128 -1.95 11.07 8.32
C THR A 128 -0.62 11.57 7.76
N SER A 129 -0.37 11.44 6.45
CA SER A 129 0.90 11.74 5.78
C SER A 129 1.45 13.15 6.00
N ASP A 130 0.58 14.14 6.21
CA ASP A 130 0.93 15.57 6.28
C ASP A 130 0.37 16.25 7.53
N THR A 131 0.33 15.53 8.65
CA THR A 131 -0.43 15.97 9.83
C THR A 131 0.40 15.93 11.10
N LYS A 132 -0.08 16.61 12.15
CA LYS A 132 0.49 16.49 13.51
C LYS A 132 0.33 15.07 14.11
N LEU A 133 -0.29 14.12 13.39
CA LEU A 133 -0.62 12.78 13.85
C LEU A 133 0.45 11.74 13.50
N GLU A 134 1.71 12.13 13.59
CA GLU A 134 2.85 11.24 13.32
C GLU A 134 2.84 9.97 14.20
N PHE A 135 2.27 10.04 15.40
CA PHE A 135 2.10 8.87 16.26
C PHE A 135 1.15 7.81 15.64
N CYS A 136 0.02 8.24 15.07
CA CYS A 136 -0.91 7.35 14.36
C CYS A 136 -0.22 6.69 13.19
N ARG A 137 0.57 7.47 12.45
CA ARG A 137 1.30 7.00 11.28
C ARG A 137 2.31 5.92 11.62
N LYS A 138 3.14 6.16 12.65
CA LYS A 138 4.10 5.18 13.17
C LYS A 138 3.43 3.92 13.67
N MET A 139 2.33 4.06 14.41
CA MET A 139 1.56 2.91 14.91
C MET A 139 0.98 2.09 13.75
N SER A 140 0.36 2.76 12.78
CA SER A 140 -0.19 2.11 11.59
C SER A 140 0.90 1.38 10.80
N ARG A 141 2.09 1.96 10.63
CA ARG A 141 3.21 1.30 9.96
C ARG A 141 3.59 -0.03 10.63
N ILE A 142 3.63 -0.07 11.97
CA ILE A 142 3.90 -1.30 12.74
C ILE A 142 2.78 -2.32 12.54
N LEU A 143 1.52 -1.88 12.55
CA LEU A 143 0.37 -2.76 12.38
C LEU A 143 0.23 -3.28 10.94
N ILE A 144 0.58 -2.47 9.94
CA ILE A 144 0.69 -2.90 8.53
C ILE A 144 1.76 -3.97 8.40
N ASP A 145 2.92 -3.78 9.05
CA ASP A 145 4.00 -4.77 9.04
C ASP A 145 3.52 -6.12 9.60
N LYS A 146 2.81 -6.10 10.73
CA LYS A 146 2.24 -7.29 11.39
C LYS A 146 1.13 -7.97 10.56
N GLU A 147 0.22 -7.18 9.99
CA GLU A 147 -1.01 -7.67 9.35
C GLU A 147 -0.93 -7.67 7.81
N PHE A 148 0.28 -7.54 7.24
CA PHE A 148 0.52 -7.38 5.80
C PHE A 148 -0.28 -8.36 4.94
N MET A 149 -0.24 -9.66 5.26
CA MET A 149 -0.96 -10.68 4.49
C MET A 149 -2.48 -10.53 4.53
N LYS A 150 -3.05 -10.04 5.64
CA LYS A 150 -4.49 -9.77 5.70
C LYS A 150 -4.85 -8.55 4.85
N LEU A 151 -3.99 -7.53 4.83
CA LEU A 151 -4.17 -6.33 4.03
C LEU A 151 -4.03 -6.62 2.52
N CYS A 152 -3.10 -7.50 2.12
CA CYS A 152 -2.94 -7.92 0.74
C CYS A 152 -4.20 -8.59 0.18
N LYS A 153 -4.89 -9.42 0.99
CA LYS A 153 -6.11 -10.15 0.61
C LYS A 153 -7.32 -9.26 0.35
N ILE A 154 -7.37 -8.09 0.98
CA ILE A 154 -8.45 -7.11 0.81
C ILE A 154 -8.03 -5.96 -0.11
N ASN A 155 -6.90 -6.09 -0.81
CA ASN A 155 -6.38 -5.09 -1.73
C ASN A 155 -6.19 -3.69 -1.11
N ALA A 156 -5.81 -3.64 0.18
CA ALA A 156 -5.79 -2.40 0.96
C ALA A 156 -4.85 -1.30 0.41
N PHE A 157 -3.88 -1.68 -0.43
CA PHE A 157 -2.85 -0.77 -0.94
C PHE A 157 -3.15 -0.24 -2.34
N ASP A 158 -4.12 -0.80 -3.07
CA ASP A 158 -4.30 -0.50 -4.50
C ASP A 158 -4.66 0.98 -4.74
N SER A 159 -5.43 1.57 -3.83
CA SER A 159 -5.84 2.98 -3.90
C SER A 159 -4.82 3.97 -3.36
N PHE A 160 -3.70 3.51 -2.78
CA PHE A 160 -2.73 4.41 -2.14
C PHE A 160 -2.24 5.49 -3.10
N ASP A 161 -2.10 6.70 -2.59
CA ASP A 161 -1.40 7.77 -3.29
C ASP A 161 0.10 7.44 -3.47
N ILE A 162 0.74 8.11 -4.42
CA ILE A 162 2.15 7.86 -4.78
C ILE A 162 3.07 8.11 -3.58
N SER A 163 2.89 9.20 -2.84
CA SER A 163 3.74 9.54 -1.70
C SER A 163 3.65 8.47 -0.62
N SER A 164 2.41 8.14 -0.21
CA SER A 164 2.16 7.12 0.82
C SER A 164 2.67 5.74 0.41
N PHE A 165 2.45 5.32 -0.84
CA PHE A 165 2.92 4.02 -1.31
C PHE A 165 4.45 3.95 -1.32
N MET A 166 5.12 4.97 -1.87
CA MET A 166 6.58 4.99 -1.98
C MET A 166 7.27 5.07 -0.62
N GLU A 167 6.66 5.75 0.36
CA GLU A 167 7.16 5.79 1.72
C GLU A 167 6.99 4.45 2.45
N LEU A 168 5.82 3.81 2.31
CA LEU A 168 5.54 2.54 2.97
C LEU A 168 6.39 1.41 2.37
N PHE A 169 6.41 1.30 1.03
CA PHE A 169 7.16 0.29 0.27
C PHE A 169 8.60 0.75 0.02
N ASP A 170 9.28 1.15 1.10
CA ASP A 170 10.71 1.37 1.08
C ASP A 170 11.48 0.04 0.97
N GLN A 171 12.79 0.13 0.74
CA GLN A 171 13.63 -1.06 0.58
C GLN A 171 13.59 -1.97 1.81
N LYS A 172 13.51 -1.40 3.02
CA LYS A 172 13.50 -2.19 4.27
C LYS A 172 12.20 -2.98 4.40
N PHE A 173 11.07 -2.36 4.10
CA PHE A 173 9.78 -3.01 4.12
C PHE A 173 9.67 -4.08 3.04
N ILE A 174 10.03 -3.76 1.80
CA ILE A 174 9.98 -4.73 0.68
C ILE A 174 10.80 -5.98 1.00
N GLN A 175 12.00 -5.83 1.55
CA GLN A 175 12.88 -6.97 1.84
C GLN A 175 12.49 -7.78 3.09
N SER A 176 11.64 -7.22 3.97
CA SER A 176 11.16 -7.91 5.16
C SER A 176 9.97 -8.85 4.89
N LYS A 177 9.33 -8.72 3.72
CA LYS A 177 8.15 -9.50 3.33
C LYS A 177 8.49 -10.64 2.37
N ASP A 178 7.48 -11.46 2.08
CA ASP A 178 7.56 -12.41 0.99
C ASP A 178 7.68 -11.65 -0.35
N GLN A 179 8.62 -12.09 -1.18
CA GLN A 179 8.98 -11.35 -2.39
C GLN A 179 7.95 -11.54 -3.51
N ASP A 180 7.28 -12.69 -3.52
CA ASP A 180 6.26 -13.00 -4.50
C ASP A 180 5.01 -12.15 -4.21
N ASP A 181 4.58 -12.11 -2.93
CA ASP A 181 3.46 -11.27 -2.47
C ASP A 181 3.71 -9.77 -2.72
N VAL A 182 4.93 -9.27 -2.44
CA VAL A 182 5.26 -7.86 -2.67
C VAL A 182 5.24 -7.52 -4.16
N LEU A 183 5.73 -8.41 -5.03
CA LEU A 183 5.71 -8.18 -6.48
C LEU A 183 4.26 -8.07 -6.99
N GLU A 184 3.36 -8.92 -6.51
CA GLU A 184 1.94 -8.85 -6.85
C GLU A 184 1.29 -7.55 -6.37
N VAL A 185 1.58 -7.11 -5.14
CA VAL A 185 1.04 -5.85 -4.60
C VAL A 185 1.54 -4.63 -5.39
N ILE A 186 2.85 -4.57 -5.69
CA ILE A 186 3.41 -3.50 -6.54
C ILE A 186 2.69 -3.49 -7.89
N THR A 187 2.52 -4.66 -8.50
CA THR A 187 1.88 -4.78 -9.82
C THR A 187 0.44 -4.27 -9.78
N ARG A 188 -0.37 -4.73 -8.82
CA ARG A 188 -1.74 -4.25 -8.64
C ARG A 188 -1.82 -2.74 -8.43
N TRP A 189 -0.95 -2.19 -7.57
CA TRP A 189 -0.92 -0.76 -7.33
C TRP A 189 -0.57 0.04 -8.60
N ILE A 190 0.40 -0.42 -9.38
CA ILE A 190 0.74 0.19 -10.68
C ILE A 190 -0.45 0.08 -11.64
N GLU A 191 -1.08 -1.08 -11.75
CA GLU A 191 -2.16 -1.31 -12.70
C GLU A 191 -3.44 -0.55 -12.38
N TYR A 192 -3.70 -0.29 -11.10
CA TYR A 192 -4.85 0.51 -10.64
C TYR A 192 -4.86 1.92 -11.26
N ASP A 193 -3.68 2.53 -11.47
CA ASP A 193 -3.52 3.78 -12.23
C ASP A 193 -2.26 3.74 -13.09
N PHE A 194 -2.28 2.86 -14.09
CA PHE A 194 -1.12 2.59 -14.94
C PHE A 194 -0.56 3.85 -15.62
N LYS A 195 -1.45 4.78 -15.99
CA LYS A 195 -1.08 6.02 -16.67
C LYS A 195 -0.13 6.87 -15.82
N ASN A 196 -0.43 7.04 -14.53
CA ASN A 196 0.35 7.91 -13.66
C ASN A 196 1.42 7.15 -12.85
N ARG A 197 1.27 5.83 -12.68
CA ARG A 197 2.13 5.03 -11.78
C ARG A 197 3.19 4.20 -12.49
N SER A 198 3.02 3.87 -13.78
CA SER A 198 3.94 2.97 -14.52
C SER A 198 5.41 3.38 -14.50
N CYS A 199 5.71 4.68 -14.38
CA CYS A 199 7.07 5.19 -14.28
C CYS A 199 7.81 4.72 -13.01
N TYR A 200 7.10 4.36 -11.93
CA TYR A 200 7.69 3.88 -10.68
C TYR A 200 7.91 2.37 -10.64
N TRP A 201 7.38 1.62 -11.62
CA TRP A 201 7.38 0.15 -11.58
C TRP A 201 8.81 -0.40 -11.43
N ILE A 202 9.73 0.04 -12.29
CA ILE A 202 11.12 -0.45 -12.27
C ILE A 202 11.83 -0.07 -10.96
N GLU A 203 11.60 1.12 -10.42
CA GLU A 203 12.22 1.57 -9.18
C GLU A 203 11.79 0.69 -7.99
N LEU A 204 10.50 0.37 -7.92
CA LEU A 204 9.95 -0.47 -6.87
C LEU A 204 10.45 -1.91 -6.99
N ILE A 205 10.40 -2.49 -8.19
CA ILE A 205 10.75 -3.90 -8.35
C ILE A 205 12.26 -4.18 -8.22
N GLN A 206 13.10 -3.15 -8.37
CA GLN A 206 14.53 -3.25 -8.10
C GLN A 206 14.86 -3.41 -6.61
N LYS A 207 13.94 -3.04 -5.71
CA LYS A 207 14.12 -3.15 -4.25
C LYS A 207 13.94 -4.59 -3.75
N LEU A 208 13.35 -5.48 -4.56
CA LEU A 208 13.14 -6.89 -4.20
C LEU A 208 14.45 -7.67 -4.06
N ASN A 209 14.45 -8.64 -3.15
CA ASN A 209 15.48 -9.67 -3.07
C ASN A 209 15.15 -10.85 -4.00
N TYR A 210 15.65 -10.79 -5.23
CA TYR A 210 15.45 -11.84 -6.22
C TYR A 210 16.09 -13.19 -5.84
N GLU A 211 16.98 -13.29 -4.85
CA GLU A 211 17.46 -14.59 -4.38
C GLU A 211 16.31 -15.44 -3.83
N LYS A 212 15.32 -14.80 -3.21
CA LYS A 212 14.13 -15.44 -2.62
C LYS A 212 12.98 -15.68 -3.63
N VAL A 213 13.02 -15.04 -4.80
CA VAL A 213 12.02 -15.24 -5.86
C VAL A 213 12.36 -16.51 -6.63
N SER A 214 11.40 -17.43 -6.76
CA SER A 214 11.61 -18.66 -7.53
C SER A 214 11.58 -18.41 -9.04
N LYS A 215 12.29 -19.23 -9.81
CA LYS A 215 12.26 -19.16 -11.28
C LYS A 215 10.84 -19.38 -11.82
N SER A 216 10.16 -20.41 -11.31
CA SER A 216 8.79 -20.75 -11.73
C SER A 216 7.83 -19.61 -11.47
N PHE A 217 7.89 -18.99 -10.29
CA PHE A 217 7.05 -17.83 -9.99
C PHE A 217 7.35 -16.66 -10.94
N LEU A 218 8.63 -16.35 -11.19
CA LEU A 218 9.00 -15.24 -12.06
C LEU A 218 8.54 -15.47 -13.52
N THR A 219 8.62 -16.71 -14.01
CA THR A 219 8.07 -17.09 -15.32
C THR A 219 6.56 -16.89 -15.35
N ASP A 220 5.83 -17.47 -14.40
CA ASP A 220 4.37 -17.35 -14.31
C ASP A 220 3.93 -15.89 -14.18
N TYR A 221 4.67 -15.09 -13.39
CA TYR A 221 4.42 -13.66 -13.20
C TYR A 221 4.52 -12.90 -14.53
N MET A 222 5.57 -13.14 -15.32
CA MET A 222 5.75 -12.46 -16.61
C MET A 222 4.66 -12.85 -17.62
N GLU A 223 4.21 -14.11 -17.59
CA GLU A 223 3.11 -14.57 -18.45
C GLU A 223 1.76 -13.95 -18.07
N LYS A 224 1.47 -13.84 -16.76
CA LYS A 224 0.20 -13.29 -16.25
C LYS A 224 0.10 -11.77 -16.37
N ASN A 225 1.23 -11.05 -16.45
CA ASN A 225 1.27 -9.59 -16.42
C ASN A 225 1.83 -9.01 -17.73
N PRO A 226 1.07 -9.05 -18.83
CA PRO A 226 1.57 -8.66 -20.15
C PRO A 226 1.95 -7.17 -20.25
N LYS A 227 1.45 -6.30 -19.36
CA LYS A 227 1.84 -4.88 -19.30
C LYS A 227 3.33 -4.67 -18.99
N VAL A 228 4.00 -5.68 -18.40
CA VAL A 228 5.47 -5.67 -18.24
C VAL A 228 6.18 -5.41 -19.57
N TYR A 229 5.63 -5.92 -20.67
CA TYR A 229 6.18 -5.79 -22.01
C TYR A 229 5.99 -4.39 -22.64
N GLU A 230 5.15 -3.54 -22.06
CA GLU A 230 4.97 -2.15 -22.50
C GLU A 230 6.15 -1.25 -22.07
N SER A 231 6.92 -1.67 -21.06
CA SER A 231 8.14 -0.98 -20.62
C SER A 231 9.39 -1.79 -20.99
N PRO A 232 10.17 -1.33 -22.00
CA PRO A 232 11.39 -2.02 -22.41
C PRO A 232 12.41 -2.18 -21.29
N GLN A 233 12.51 -1.18 -20.40
CA GLN A 233 13.44 -1.22 -19.26
C GLN A 233 13.03 -2.28 -18.25
N LEU A 234 11.74 -2.32 -17.90
CA LEU A 234 11.16 -3.30 -16.98
C LEU A 234 11.33 -4.73 -17.52
N THR A 235 10.99 -4.94 -18.79
CA THR A 235 11.17 -6.23 -19.47
C THR A 235 12.62 -6.68 -19.43
N LYS A 236 13.55 -5.81 -19.84
CA LYS A 236 14.99 -6.13 -19.85
C LYS A 236 15.48 -6.52 -18.46
N PHE A 237 15.04 -5.82 -17.42
CA PHE A 237 15.43 -6.11 -16.04
C PHE A 237 14.93 -7.49 -15.60
N LEU A 238 13.64 -7.80 -15.78
CA LEU A 238 13.06 -9.08 -15.37
C LEU A 238 13.64 -10.28 -16.15
N VAL A 239 13.86 -10.12 -17.47
CA VAL A 239 14.53 -11.13 -18.29
C VAL A 239 15.97 -11.38 -17.81
N SER A 240 16.70 -10.33 -17.40
CA SER A 240 18.03 -10.49 -16.79
C SER A 240 17.98 -11.34 -15.52
N LYS A 241 17.02 -11.05 -14.63
CA LYS A 241 16.86 -11.79 -13.36
C LYS A 241 16.47 -13.25 -13.60
N LEU A 242 15.58 -13.51 -14.56
CA LEU A 242 15.23 -14.87 -14.96
C LEU A 242 16.44 -15.62 -15.55
N SER A 243 17.25 -14.95 -16.37
CA SER A 243 18.47 -15.52 -16.96
C SER A 243 19.51 -15.88 -15.90
N GLU A 244 19.69 -15.02 -14.89
CA GLU A 244 20.55 -15.31 -13.73
C GLU A 244 20.09 -16.57 -12.99
N LYS A 245 18.78 -16.74 -12.77
CA LYS A 245 18.20 -17.93 -12.15
C LYS A 245 18.44 -19.21 -12.94
N ILE A 246 18.25 -19.16 -14.26
CA ILE A 246 18.51 -20.31 -15.14
C ILE A 246 19.98 -20.74 -15.05
N LYS A 247 20.92 -19.79 -15.12
CA LYS A 247 22.35 -20.09 -15.03
C LYS A 247 22.71 -20.75 -13.69
N ASN A 248 22.18 -20.22 -12.59
CA ASN A 248 22.46 -20.76 -11.26
C ASN A 248 21.92 -22.19 -11.09
N GLU A 249 20.74 -22.50 -11.61
CA GLU A 249 20.21 -23.87 -11.63
C GLU A 249 21.08 -24.81 -12.48
N THR A 250 21.52 -24.37 -13.67
CA THR A 250 22.38 -25.16 -14.54
C THR A 250 23.73 -25.44 -13.86
N VAL A 251 24.35 -24.43 -13.25
CA VAL A 251 25.61 -24.56 -12.50
C VAL A 251 25.45 -25.45 -11.26
N SER A 252 24.39 -25.27 -10.47
CA SER A 252 24.10 -26.16 -9.33
C SER A 252 23.86 -27.60 -9.79
N SER A 253 23.15 -27.81 -10.90
CA SER A 253 22.95 -29.14 -11.47
C SER A 253 24.25 -29.75 -12.01
N ALA A 254 25.16 -28.94 -12.55
CA ALA A 254 26.48 -29.36 -13.02
C ALA A 254 27.41 -29.73 -11.86
N ILE A 255 27.44 -28.94 -10.78
CA ILE A 255 28.22 -29.24 -9.56
C ILE A 255 27.68 -30.48 -8.83
N ILE A 256 26.35 -30.67 -8.81
CA ILE A 256 25.74 -31.90 -8.27
C ILE A 256 26.08 -33.10 -9.17
N LYS A 257 26.12 -32.93 -10.50
CA LYS A 257 26.57 -33.96 -11.45
C LYS A 257 28.07 -34.27 -11.36
N GLU A 258 28.93 -33.29 -11.08
CA GLU A 258 30.37 -33.52 -10.85
C GLU A 258 30.64 -34.30 -9.56
N ASN A 259 29.80 -34.11 -8.54
CA ASN A 259 29.88 -34.87 -7.29
C ASN A 259 29.15 -36.23 -7.32
N ILE A 260 28.23 -36.42 -8.28
CA ILE A 260 27.58 -37.70 -8.57
C ILE A 260 28.14 -38.24 -9.89
N VAL A 261 29.33 -38.85 -9.79
CA VAL A 261 29.71 -40.02 -10.59
C VAL A 261 29.76 -39.79 -12.11
N VAL A 262 31.00 -39.69 -12.62
CA VAL A 262 31.54 -40.68 -13.59
C VAL A 262 30.43 -41.47 -14.31
N ILE A 263 29.95 -41.03 -15.48
CA ILE A 263 29.48 -41.86 -16.62
C ILE A 263 28.68 -41.00 -17.63
N ASP A 264 29.30 -40.89 -18.81
CA ASP A 264 28.78 -40.75 -20.18
C ASP A 264 28.07 -39.47 -20.70
N LYS A 265 28.81 -38.76 -21.56
CA LYS A 265 28.55 -38.37 -22.98
C LYS A 265 27.19 -37.77 -23.41
N LYS A 266 26.26 -37.50 -22.50
CA LYS A 266 24.96 -36.85 -22.78
C LYS A 266 24.94 -35.34 -22.55
N SER A 267 26.00 -34.76 -21.97
CA SER A 267 26.06 -33.33 -21.62
C SER A 267 26.22 -32.42 -22.84
N ASP A 268 27.09 -32.81 -23.76
CA ASP A 268 27.59 -31.91 -24.82
C ASP A 268 26.52 -31.43 -25.82
N ALA A 269 25.42 -32.18 -25.98
CA ALA A 269 24.33 -31.83 -26.90
C ALA A 269 23.37 -30.79 -26.31
N MET A 270 23.16 -30.78 -24.98
CA MET A 270 22.23 -29.86 -24.33
C MET A 270 22.89 -28.51 -24.02
N ASP A 271 24.20 -28.54 -23.71
CA ASP A 271 25.00 -27.34 -23.48
C ASP A 271 25.19 -26.53 -24.78
N ASN A 272 25.40 -27.20 -25.93
CA ASN A 272 25.47 -26.52 -27.24
C ASN A 272 24.15 -25.86 -27.66
N PHE A 273 23.00 -26.50 -27.39
CA PHE A 273 21.69 -25.92 -27.74
C PHE A 273 21.37 -24.67 -26.91
N THR A 274 21.73 -24.70 -25.62
CA THR A 274 21.49 -23.58 -24.70
C THR A 274 22.37 -22.38 -25.04
N GLU A 275 23.64 -22.61 -25.40
CA GLU A 275 24.55 -21.58 -25.92
C GLU A 275 24.05 -20.97 -27.25
N GLU A 276 23.53 -21.80 -28.17
CA GLU A 276 23.00 -21.32 -29.45
C GLU A 276 21.73 -20.48 -29.29
N LEU A 277 20.85 -20.85 -28.34
CA LEU A 277 19.63 -20.11 -28.00
C LEU A 277 19.96 -18.74 -27.38
N ILE A 278 20.90 -18.72 -26.42
CA ILE A 278 21.37 -17.47 -25.79
C ILE A 278 22.02 -16.56 -26.85
N LYS A 279 22.77 -17.14 -27.79
CA LYS A 279 23.39 -16.39 -28.88
C LYS A 279 22.33 -15.79 -29.81
N LYS A 280 21.30 -16.55 -30.22
CA LYS A 280 20.20 -16.06 -31.07
C LYS A 280 19.35 -14.99 -30.39
N ILE A 281 19.02 -15.16 -29.10
CA ILE A 281 18.29 -14.15 -28.32
C ILE A 281 19.11 -12.85 -28.21
N ARG A 282 20.43 -12.95 -28.00
CA ARG A 282 21.32 -11.77 -28.02
C ARG A 282 21.38 -11.08 -29.38
N THR A 283 21.34 -11.84 -30.49
CA THR A 283 21.30 -11.26 -31.84
C THR A 283 19.96 -10.55 -32.09
N LEU A 284 18.84 -11.19 -31.71
CA LEU A 284 17.49 -10.64 -31.85
C LEU A 284 17.22 -9.41 -30.97
N LEU A 285 17.95 -9.27 -29.86
CA LEU A 285 17.89 -8.08 -29.00
C LEU A 285 18.75 -6.92 -29.50
N ASN A 286 19.77 -7.19 -30.31
CA ASN A 286 20.67 -6.17 -30.87
C ASN A 286 20.17 -5.61 -32.20
N ASP A 287 19.50 -6.43 -33.00
CA ASP A 287 18.80 -5.99 -34.19
C ASP A 287 17.37 -5.57 -33.80
N LYS A 288 16.88 -4.41 -34.26
CA LYS A 288 15.56 -3.86 -33.93
C LYS A 288 14.41 -4.71 -34.50
N PHE A 289 14.26 -5.95 -34.07
CA PHE A 289 13.18 -6.84 -34.48
C PHE A 289 11.88 -6.49 -33.74
N SER A 290 10.75 -6.77 -34.40
CA SER A 290 9.42 -6.53 -33.83
C SER A 290 9.08 -7.59 -32.76
N LEU A 291 8.32 -7.20 -31.73
CA LEU A 291 7.83 -8.07 -30.64
C LEU A 291 7.18 -9.39 -31.14
N GLU A 292 6.55 -9.35 -32.31
CA GLU A 292 5.95 -10.51 -33.00
C GLU A 292 7.00 -11.57 -33.40
N GLN A 293 8.19 -11.15 -33.84
CA GLN A 293 9.26 -12.06 -34.27
C GLN A 293 9.95 -12.74 -33.08
N ILE A 294 10.16 -12.02 -31.98
CA ILE A 294 10.73 -12.60 -30.75
C ILE A 294 9.76 -13.63 -30.15
N LYS A 295 8.45 -13.32 -30.11
CA LYS A 295 7.41 -14.26 -29.67
C LYS A 295 7.40 -15.52 -30.55
N LYS A 296 7.40 -15.37 -31.87
CA LYS A 296 7.33 -16.50 -32.81
C LYS A 296 8.54 -17.44 -32.71
N GLU A 297 9.75 -16.89 -32.54
CA GLU A 297 10.98 -17.67 -32.35
C GLU A 297 10.99 -18.40 -31.00
N TYR A 298 10.52 -17.75 -29.92
CA TYR A 298 10.42 -18.37 -28.60
C TYR A 298 9.45 -19.56 -28.59
N PHE A 299 8.25 -19.40 -29.18
CA PHE A 299 7.26 -20.47 -29.30
C PHE A 299 7.71 -21.63 -30.21
N ASN A 300 8.41 -21.33 -31.31
CA ASN A 300 8.98 -22.36 -32.19
C ASN A 300 10.10 -23.17 -31.51
N CYS A 301 10.83 -22.58 -30.57
CA CYS A 301 11.86 -23.29 -29.81
C CYS A 301 11.25 -24.30 -28.84
N ASP A 302 10.16 -23.94 -28.16
CA ASP A 302 9.49 -24.82 -27.19
C ASP A 302 8.85 -26.06 -27.89
N GLU A 303 8.24 -25.87 -29.07
CA GLU A 303 7.74 -26.99 -29.89
C GLU A 303 8.86 -27.93 -30.36
N ASN A 304 10.03 -27.39 -30.74
CA ASN A 304 11.15 -28.21 -31.19
C ASN A 304 11.83 -28.99 -30.05
N ILE A 305 11.87 -28.41 -28.84
CA ILE A 305 12.30 -29.13 -27.63
C ILE A 305 11.32 -30.28 -27.36
N GLY A 306 10.00 -30.02 -27.41
CA GLY A 306 8.97 -31.04 -27.27
C GLY A 306 9.09 -32.19 -28.29
N ARG A 307 9.33 -31.88 -29.57
CA ARG A 307 9.52 -32.90 -30.63
C ARG A 307 10.84 -33.67 -30.49
N THR A 308 11.93 -33.01 -30.07
CA THR A 308 13.22 -33.67 -29.85
C THR A 308 13.15 -34.64 -28.68
N TYR A 309 12.43 -34.27 -27.61
CA TYR A 309 12.13 -35.16 -26.48
C TYR A 309 11.26 -36.37 -26.87
N GLN A 310 10.23 -36.19 -27.71
CA GLN A 310 9.42 -37.30 -28.20
C GLN A 310 10.19 -38.25 -29.12
N THR A 311 11.08 -37.72 -29.97
CA THR A 311 11.88 -38.51 -30.91
C THR A 311 12.94 -39.36 -30.19
N LEU A 312 13.51 -38.85 -29.09
CA LEU A 312 14.48 -39.59 -28.26
C LEU A 312 13.81 -40.63 -27.34
N LYS A 313 12.52 -40.47 -27.02
CA LYS A 313 11.74 -41.43 -26.22
C LYS A 313 11.31 -42.67 -27.02
N HIS A 314 11.18 -42.57 -28.35
CA HIS A 314 10.82 -43.68 -29.24
C HIS A 314 12.02 -44.48 -29.79
N LYS A 315 13.26 -44.11 -29.45
CA LYS A 315 14.50 -44.82 -29.85
C LYS A 315 15.16 -45.62 -28.72
N LYS A 316 14.42 -45.95 -27.66
CA LYS A 316 14.82 -46.87 -26.59
C LYS A 316 13.84 -48.03 -26.52
#